data_AF-A0A060BNZ3-F1
#
_entry.id   AF-A0A060BNZ3-F1
#
_cell.length_a   1.000
_cell.length_b   1.000
_cell.length_c   1.000
_cell.angle_alpha   90.00
_cell.angle_beta   90.00
_cell.angle_gamma   90.00
#
_symmetry.space_group_name_H-M   'P 1'
#
loop_
_entity.id
_entity.type
_entity.pdbx_description
1 polymer ?
#
loop_
_entity_poly.entity_id
_entity_poly.type
_entity_poly.pdbx_seq_one_letter_code
_entity_poly.pdbx_strand_id
1 'polypeptide(L)'
;MIPKVVHYCWFGSKPLPELALKCIASWMKYLPDYEIKEWNENNFNVNSIPYTQEAYEVKKYAFVSDYARFWILYHYGGLYFDTDVEIIKTIDDII
;
A
#
# COMPACT_ATOMS: atom_id res chain seq x y z
N MET A 1 -13.15 -15.59 -0.03
CA MET A 1 -11.89 -15.78 -0.78
C MET A 1 -11.21 -14.42 -0.84
N ILE A 2 -9.92 -14.33 -0.50
CA ILE A 2 -9.19 -13.05 -0.47
C ILE A 2 -8.89 -12.63 -1.92
N PRO A 3 -9.23 -11.39 -2.33
CA PRO A 3 -8.88 -10.86 -3.65
C PRO A 3 -7.37 -10.90 -3.92
N LYS A 4 -6.95 -11.29 -5.14
CA LYS A 4 -5.54 -11.34 -5.55
C LYS A 4 -5.01 -9.94 -5.92
N VAL A 5 -4.95 -9.06 -4.93
CA VAL A 5 -4.37 -7.72 -5.07
C VAL A 5 -3.50 -7.41 -3.85
N VAL A 6 -2.32 -6.86 -4.11
CA VAL A 6 -1.41 -6.29 -3.11
C VAL A 6 -1.52 -4.78 -3.19
N HIS A 7 -1.96 -4.18 -2.09
CA HIS A 7 -2.07 -2.74 -1.92
C HIS A 7 -0.85 -2.19 -1.18
N TYR A 8 -0.36 -1.05 -1.61
CA TYR A 8 0.58 -0.24 -0.84
C TYR A 8 0.26 1.25 -1.01
N CYS A 9 0.70 2.08 -0.07
CA CYS A 9 0.54 3.53 -0.16
C CYS A 9 1.85 4.23 -0.52
N TRP A 10 1.78 5.25 -1.36
CA TRP A 10 2.90 6.13 -1.66
C TRP A 10 2.44 7.57 -1.91
N PHE A 11 2.34 8.33 -0.82
CA PHE A 11 1.94 9.73 -0.85
C PHE A 11 3.16 10.67 -0.88
N GLY A 12 2.99 11.85 -1.48
CA GLY A 12 3.93 12.95 -1.54
C GLY A 12 4.65 13.11 -2.88
N SER A 13 4.28 12.32 -3.89
CA SER A 13 4.81 12.37 -5.26
C SER A 13 6.34 12.33 -5.38
N LYS A 14 7.03 11.77 -4.38
CA LYS A 14 8.48 11.55 -4.45
C LYS A 14 8.78 10.25 -5.19
N PRO A 15 9.97 10.10 -5.79
CA PRO A 15 10.40 8.80 -6.29
C PRO A 15 10.45 7.76 -5.16
N LEU A 16 10.05 6.52 -5.46
CA LEU A 16 10.24 5.39 -4.56
C LEU A 16 11.73 5.17 -4.29
N PRO A 17 12.16 4.97 -3.02
CA PRO A 17 13.54 4.64 -2.70
C PRO A 17 13.89 3.23 -3.20
N GLU A 18 15.20 2.97 -3.34
CA GLU A 18 15.71 1.67 -3.83
C GLU A 18 15.20 0.48 -3.00
N LEU A 19 15.12 0.62 -1.68
CA LEU A 19 14.56 -0.40 -0.79
C LEU A 19 13.11 -0.74 -1.16
N ALA A 20 12.29 0.27 -1.42
CA ALA A 20 10.89 0.07 -1.80
C ALA A 20 10.76 -0.64 -3.14
N LEU A 21 11.58 -0.25 -4.11
CA LEU A 21 11.63 -0.92 -5.42
C LEU A 21 12.05 -2.39 -5.28
N LYS A 22 13.02 -2.69 -4.41
CA LYS A 22 13.44 -4.07 -4.10
C LYS A 22 12.30 -4.87 -3.47
N CYS A 23 11.58 -4.30 -2.50
CA CYS A 23 10.45 -4.95 -1.85
C CYS A 23 9.31 -5.21 -2.84
N ILE A 24 8.92 -4.23 -3.65
CA ILE A 24 7.88 -4.38 -4.69
C ILE A 24 8.28 -5.48 -5.69
N ALA A 25 9.55 -5.52 -6.13
CA ALA A 25 10.04 -6.57 -7.00
C ALA A 25 9.94 -7.97 -6.37
N SER A 26 10.13 -8.08 -5.04
CA SER A 26 9.93 -9.34 -4.32
C SER A 26 8.46 -9.80 -4.36
N TRP A 27 7.52 -8.86 -4.29
CA TRP A 27 6.08 -9.18 -4.40
C TRP A 27 5.75 -9.71 -5.79
N MET A 28 6.23 -9.04 -6.85
CA MET A 28 6.04 -9.51 -8.23
C MET A 28 6.62 -10.92 -8.45
N LYS A 29 7.76 -11.22 -7.80
CA LYS A 29 8.42 -12.53 -7.91
C LYS A 29 7.65 -13.65 -7.23
N TYR A 30 7.15 -13.42 -6.01
CA TYR A 30 6.56 -14.46 -5.17
C TYR A 30 5.02 -14.47 -5.18
N LEU A 31 4.39 -13.45 -5.74
CA LEU A 31 2.95 -13.32 -5.93
C LEU A 31 2.63 -12.97 -7.40
N PRO A 32 3.04 -13.79 -8.38
CA PRO A 32 2.97 -13.45 -9.80
C PRO A 32 1.53 -13.26 -10.33
N ASP A 33 0.55 -13.86 -9.66
CA ASP A 33 -0.87 -13.76 -10.00
C ASP A 33 -1.58 -12.55 -9.37
N TYR A 34 -0.88 -11.77 -8.53
CA TYR A 34 -1.49 -10.66 -7.81
C TYR A 34 -1.32 -9.35 -8.59
N GLU A 35 -2.39 -8.56 -8.66
CA GLU A 35 -2.28 -7.16 -9.07
C GLU A 35 -1.51 -6.39 -7.99
N ILE A 36 -0.56 -5.55 -8.37
CA ILE A 36 0.08 -4.61 -7.45
C ILE A 36 -0.55 -3.23 -7.67
N LYS A 37 -1.19 -2.70 -6.64
CA LYS A 37 -1.92 -1.44 -6.70
C LYS A 37 -1.35 -0.41 -5.73
N GLU A 38 -0.77 0.63 -6.31
CA GLU A 38 -0.35 1.84 -5.59
C GLU A 38 -1.56 2.71 -5.25
N TRP A 39 -1.62 3.17 -4.01
CA TRP A 39 -2.53 4.21 -3.56
C TRP A 39 -1.77 5.51 -3.28
N ASN A 40 -2.20 6.59 -3.91
CA ASN A 40 -1.64 7.93 -3.81
C ASN A 40 -2.75 8.99 -3.91
N GLU A 41 -2.42 10.27 -3.98
CA GLU A 41 -3.39 11.38 -3.97
C GLU A 41 -4.31 11.40 -5.19
N ASN A 42 -3.95 10.71 -6.27
CA ASN A 42 -4.78 10.67 -7.49
C ASN A 42 -5.92 9.66 -7.37
N ASN A 43 -5.83 8.69 -6.46
CA ASN A 43 -6.81 7.61 -6.33
C ASN A 43 -7.32 7.39 -4.90
N PHE A 44 -6.71 8.05 -3.89
CA PHE A 44 -7.21 8.10 -2.52
C PHE A 44 -7.49 9.55 -2.11
N ASN A 45 -8.70 9.81 -1.60
CA ASN A 45 -9.06 11.13 -1.11
C ASN A 45 -8.42 11.39 0.27
N VAL A 46 -7.26 12.05 0.27
CA VAL A 46 -6.55 12.47 1.50
C VAL A 46 -7.37 13.44 2.36
N ASN A 47 -8.38 14.11 1.80
CA ASN A 47 -9.29 14.99 2.51
C ASN A 47 -10.58 14.30 2.97
N SER A 48 -10.63 12.96 2.96
CA SER A 48 -11.84 12.20 3.32
C SER A 48 -12.25 12.36 4.78
N ILE A 49 -11.29 12.58 5.68
CA ILE A 49 -11.53 12.87 7.09
C ILE A 49 -10.51 13.90 7.62
N PRO A 50 -10.81 14.61 8.73
CA PRO A 50 -9.88 15.59 9.32
C PRO A 50 -8.49 15.01 9.61
N TYR A 51 -8.42 13.78 10.12
CA TYR A 51 -7.14 13.14 10.46
C TYR A 51 -6.20 12.99 9.26
N THR A 52 -6.70 12.47 8.13
CA THR A 52 -5.87 12.30 6.93
C THR A 52 -5.57 13.63 6.27
N GLN A 53 -6.51 14.58 6.32
CA GLN A 53 -6.30 15.93 5.79
C GLN A 53 -5.16 16.62 6.52
N GLU A 54 -5.26 16.72 7.85
CA GLU A 54 -4.26 17.38 8.70
C GLU A 54 -2.88 16.72 8.53
N ALA A 55 -2.84 15.38 8.55
CA ALA A 55 -1.60 14.63 8.33
C ALA A 55 -0.97 14.92 6.95
N TYR A 56 -1.80 15.01 5.90
CA TYR A 56 -1.35 15.32 4.55
C TYR A 56 -0.82 16.75 4.44
N GLU A 57 -1.52 17.73 5.00
CA GLU A 57 -1.15 19.15 4.99
C GLU A 57 0.22 19.39 5.64
N VAL A 58 0.53 18.69 6.75
CA VAL A 58 1.84 18.75 7.41
C VAL A 58 2.86 17.74 6.86
N LYS A 59 2.56 17.09 5.72
CA LYS A 59 3.42 16.12 5.00
C LYS A 59 3.81 14.89 5.83
N LYS A 60 2.99 14.51 6.81
CA LYS A 60 3.16 13.28 7.60
C LYS A 60 2.42 12.12 6.92
N TYR A 61 2.91 11.75 5.74
CA TYR A 61 2.28 10.75 4.87
C TYR A 61 2.07 9.37 5.50
N ALA A 62 2.94 8.97 6.44
CA ALA A 62 2.76 7.72 7.19
C ALA A 62 1.42 7.66 7.94
N PHE A 63 0.97 8.78 8.51
CA PHE A 63 -0.34 8.85 9.19
C PHE A 63 -1.50 8.82 8.20
N VAL A 64 -1.30 9.29 6.96
CA VAL A 64 -2.30 9.13 5.89
C VAL A 64 -2.45 7.65 5.56
N SER A 65 -1.33 6.92 5.38
CA SER A 65 -1.35 5.48 5.11
C SER A 65 -1.92 4.65 6.27
N ASP A 66 -1.78 5.09 7.52
CA ASP A 66 -2.35 4.39 8.68
C ASP A 66 -3.87 4.29 8.62
N TYR A 67 -4.54 5.34 8.16
CA TYR A 67 -5.97 5.29 7.91
C TYR A 67 -6.29 4.60 6.57
N ALA A 68 -5.55 4.95 5.51
CA ALA A 68 -5.81 4.45 4.16
C ALA A 68 -5.76 2.92 4.11
N ARG A 69 -4.84 2.24 4.81
CA ARG A 69 -4.76 0.78 4.82
C ARG A 69 -6.08 0.11 5.23
N PHE A 70 -6.74 0.63 6.27
CA PHE A 70 -8.00 0.08 6.73
C PHE A 70 -9.14 0.41 5.77
N TRP A 71 -9.17 1.64 5.26
CA TRP A 71 -10.15 2.05 4.26
C TRP A 71 -10.06 1.18 3.00
N ILE A 72 -8.84 0.96 2.49
CA ILE A 72 -8.57 0.13 1.32
C ILE A 72 -9.02 -1.31 1.57
N LEU A 73 -8.55 -1.94 2.65
CA LEU A 73 -8.90 -3.33 2.95
C LEU A 73 -10.40 -3.52 3.20
N TYR A 74 -11.08 -2.54 3.81
CA TYR A 74 -12.53 -2.57 3.99
C TYR A 74 -13.30 -2.55 2.67
N HIS A 75 -12.86 -1.74 1.69
CA HIS A 75 -13.57 -1.57 0.42
C HIS A 75 -13.16 -2.57 -0.68
N TYR A 76 -11.90 -3.02 -0.68
CA TYR A 76 -11.33 -3.82 -1.77
C TYR A 76 -10.87 -5.20 -1.33
N GLY A 77 -10.73 -5.46 -0.02
CA GLY A 77 -10.08 -6.66 0.49
C GLY A 77 -8.61 -6.74 0.06
N GLY A 78 -8.11 -7.96 -0.13
CA GLY A 78 -6.76 -8.22 -0.60
C GLY A 78 -5.71 -8.20 0.50
N LEU A 79 -4.46 -7.99 0.09
CA LEU A 79 -3.29 -7.89 0.95
C LEU A 79 -2.82 -6.45 1.00
N TYR A 80 -2.29 -6.03 2.14
CA TYR A 80 -1.65 -4.73 2.30
C TYR A 80 -0.22 -4.92 2.78
N PHE A 81 0.75 -4.31 2.09
CA PHE A 81 2.14 -4.28 2.50
C PHE A 81 2.64 -2.84 2.59
N ASP A 82 3.43 -2.58 3.64
CA ASP A 82 4.27 -1.39 3.68
C ASP A 82 5.44 -1.56 2.70
N THR A 83 5.93 -0.47 2.12
CA THR A 83 6.92 -0.50 1.04
C THR A 83 8.29 -1.01 1.48
N ASP A 84 8.52 -1.18 2.77
CA ASP A 84 9.73 -1.77 3.36
C ASP A 84 9.58 -3.25 3.74
N VAL A 85 8.47 -3.90 3.37
CA VAL A 85 8.23 -5.33 3.61
C VAL A 85 8.69 -6.17 2.42
N GLU A 86 9.73 -6.99 2.62
CA GLU A 86 10.18 -7.97 1.63
C GLU A 86 9.46 -9.31 1.81
N ILE A 87 8.91 -9.87 0.73
CA ILE A 87 8.50 -11.27 0.70
C ILE A 87 9.67 -12.13 0.23
N ILE A 88 9.93 -13.22 0.95
CA ILE A 88 11.04 -14.14 0.65
C ILE A 88 10.59 -15.50 0.10
N LYS A 89 9.28 -15.78 0.05
CA LYS A 89 8.66 -17.02 -0.46
C LYS A 89 7.18 -16.81 -0.78
N THR A 90 6.55 -17.74 -1.51
CA THR A 90 5.09 -17.73 -1.65
C THR A 90 4.42 -17.85 -0.27
N ILE A 91 3.23 -17.28 -0.12
CA ILE A 91 2.49 -17.26 1.15
C ILE A 91 1.19 -18.05 1.08
N ASP A 92 1.00 -18.90 0.07
CA ASP A 92 -0.23 -19.67 -0.18
C ASP A 92 -0.70 -20.51 1.03
N ASP A 93 0.21 -20.89 1.93
CA ASP A 93 -0.12 -21.62 3.16
C ASP A 93 -0.75 -20.75 4.27
N ILE A 94 -0.73 -19.42 4.12
CA ILE A 94 -1.20 -18.44 5.12
C ILE A 94 -2.57 -17.84 4.73
N ILE A 95 -2.87 -17.78 3.43
CA ILE A 95 -3.97 -17.01 2.83
C ILE A 95 -5.06 -17.87 2.18
#